data_AF-A0A526YDL7-F1
#
_entry.id   AF-A0A526YDL7-F1
#
_cell.length_a   1.000
_cell.length_b   1.000
_cell.length_c   1.000
_cell.angle_alpha   90.00
_cell.angle_beta   90.00
_cell.angle_gamma   90.00
#
_symmetry.space_group_name_H-M   'P 1'
#
loop_
_entity.id
_entity.type
_entity.pdbx_description
1 polymer ?
#
loop_
_entity_poly.entity_id
_entity_poly.type
_entity_poly.pdbx_seq_one_letter_code
_entity_poly.pdbx_strand_id
1 'polypeptide(L)' 'FSMRYPLVDGQGNFGNIDGDNAAAMRYTEARMTDVATELLSGITENAVDYRPTYNEEDEEPVVLPGAFPN' A
#
# COMPACT_ATOMS: atom_id res chain seq x y z
N PHE A 1 -6.54 14.13 2.36
CA PHE A 1 -6.02 15.39 1.78
C PHE A 1 -4.60 15.27 1.24
N SER A 2 -3.88 14.18 1.53
CA SER A 2 -2.43 14.10 1.29
C SER A 2 -2.01 13.55 -0.09
N MET A 3 -2.89 12.86 -0.81
CA MET A 3 -2.59 12.23 -2.10
C MET A 3 -3.71 12.46 -3.10
N ARG A 4 -3.35 12.61 -4.38
CA ARG A 4 -4.32 12.77 -5.48
C ARG A 4 -5.05 11.47 -5.79
N TYR A 5 -4.33 10.35 -5.73
CA TYR A 5 -4.83 8.99 -5.88
C TYR A 5 -4.41 8.19 -4.62
N PRO A 6 -5.29 8.07 -3.62
CA PRO A 6 -4.98 7.31 -2.41
C PRO A 6 -4.79 5.84 -2.74
N LEU A 7 -3.81 5.19 -2.08
CA LEU A 7 -3.59 3.74 -2.22
C LEU A 7 -4.36 2.94 -1.16
N VAL A 8 -4.69 3.56 -0.03
CA VAL A 8 -5.39 2.94 1.10
C VAL A 8 -6.78 3.55 1.25
N ASP A 9 -7.79 2.70 1.32
CA ASP A 9 -9.16 3.03 1.72
C ASP A 9 -9.30 2.70 3.21
N GLY A 10 -9.37 3.74 4.03
CA GLY A 10 -9.34 3.64 5.48
C GLY A 10 -10.66 4.04 6.12
N GLN A 11 -11.06 3.33 7.16
CA GLN A 11 -12.20 3.67 8.01
C GLN A 11 -11.71 3.92 9.45
N GLY A 12 -12.11 5.06 10.03
CA GLY A 12 -11.67 5.51 11.35
C GLY A 12 -11.04 6.90 11.31
N ASN A 13 -10.37 7.30 12.38
CA ASN A 13 -9.68 8.59 12.44
C ASN A 13 -8.22 8.47 11.96
N PHE A 14 -7.94 8.99 10.77
CA PHE A 14 -6.60 9.07 10.15
C PHE A 14 -5.97 10.47 10.28
N GLY A 15 -6.44 11.27 11.24
CA GLY A 15 -6.06 12.65 11.42
C GLY A 15 -6.77 13.59 10.45
N ASN A 16 -6.54 14.89 10.62
CA ASN A 16 -7.17 15.94 9.81
C ASN A 16 -6.19 17.06 9.47
N ILE A 17 -6.68 18.05 8.72
CA ILE A 17 -5.89 19.22 8.33
C ILE A 17 -5.64 20.19 9.50
N ASP A 18 -6.47 20.11 10.54
CA ASP A 18 -6.42 20.98 11.72
C ASP A 18 -5.35 20.55 12.74
N GLY A 19 -4.67 19.43 12.49
CA GLY A 19 -3.53 18.94 13.27
C GLY A 19 -3.88 17.86 14.30
N ASP A 20 -5.11 17.33 14.27
CA ASP A 20 -5.45 16.19 15.12
C ASP A 20 -4.72 14.94 14.65
N ASN A 21 -4.13 14.23 15.62
CA ASN A 21 -3.44 12.98 15.36
C ASN A 21 -4.42 11.86 15.01
N ALA A 22 -3.93 10.89 14.23
CA ALA A 22 -4.65 9.66 13.96
C ALA A 22 -4.89 8.86 15.24
N ALA A 23 -5.96 8.05 15.24
CA ALA A 23 -6.20 7.10 16.31
C ALA A 23 -5.15 5.96 16.29
N ALA A 24 -5.06 5.23 17.40
CA ALA A 24 -4.21 4.04 17.46
C ALA A 24 -4.70 2.97 16.46
N MET A 25 -3.78 2.14 15.94
CA MET A 25 -4.04 1.15 14.88
C MET A 25 -5.24 0.21 15.16
N ARG A 26 -5.51 -0.10 16.45
CA ARG A 26 -6.63 -0.96 16.87
C ARG A 26 -8.02 -0.32 16.71
N TYR A 27 -8.09 0.95 16.37
CA TYR A 27 -9.34 1.72 16.17
C TYR A 27 -9.53 2.16 14.72
N THR A 28 -8.72 1.63 13.80
CA THR A 28 -8.75 1.96 12.37
C THR A 28 -8.78 0.68 11.56
N GLU A 29 -9.53 0.70 10.47
CA GLU A 29 -9.55 -0.36 9.46
C GLU A 29 -8.98 0.19 8.15
N ALA A 30 -8.34 -0.67 7.36
CA ALA A 30 -7.73 -0.29 6.10
C ALA A 30 -7.81 -1.44 5.09
N ARG A 31 -8.05 -1.09 3.82
CA ARG A 31 -7.97 -2.01 2.67
C ARG A 31 -7.35 -1.30 1.47
N MET A 32 -7.01 -2.08 0.45
CA MET A 32 -6.53 -1.53 -0.82
C MET A 32 -7.65 -0.78 -1.54
N THR A 33 -7.28 0.32 -2.19
CA THR A 33 -8.11 0.97 -3.22
C THR A 33 -7.93 0.26 -4.55
N ASP A 34 -8.84 0.52 -5.49
CA ASP A 34 -8.71 0.01 -6.86
C ASP A 34 -7.39 0.46 -7.52
N VAL A 35 -6.94 1.70 -7.25
CA VAL A 35 -5.66 2.22 -7.76
C VAL A 35 -4.47 1.40 -7.22
N ALA A 36 -4.49 1.03 -5.94
CA ALA A 36 -3.45 0.20 -5.37
C ALA A 36 -3.44 -1.22 -5.95
N THR A 37 -4.63 -1.77 -6.26
CA THR A 37 -4.74 -3.07 -6.94
C THR A 37 -4.08 -3.03 -8.33
N GLU A 38 -4.23 -1.94 -9.09
CA GLU A 38 -3.55 -1.79 -10.37
C GLU A 38 -2.02 -1.76 -10.25
N LEU A 39 -1.46 -1.22 -9.15
CA LEU A 39 -0.01 -1.26 -8.92
C LEU A 39 0.53 -2.67 -8.72
N LEU A 40 -0.31 -3.59 -8.24
CA LEU A 40 0.02 -5.00 -8.01
C LEU A 40 -0.41 -5.92 -9.17
N SER A 41 -1.03 -5.37 -10.21
CA SER A 41 -1.49 -6.15 -11.36
C SER A 41 -0.32 -6.88 -12.02
N GLY A 42 -0.44 -8.20 -12.18
CA GLY A 42 0.61 -9.06 -12.74
C GLY A 42 1.77 -9.40 -11.81
N ILE A 43 1.69 -9.08 -10.51
CA ILE A 43 2.79 -9.34 -9.56
C ILE A 43 3.19 -10.83 -9.46
N THR A 44 2.25 -11.75 -9.70
CA THR A 44 2.48 -13.20 -9.69
C THR A 44 2.92 -13.76 -11.05
N GLU A 45 3.13 -12.92 -12.06
CA GLU A 45 3.39 -13.30 -13.45
C GLU A 45 4.86 -13.14 -13.86
N ASN A 46 5.79 -13.23 -12.88
CA ASN A 46 7.23 -12.98 -13.08
C ASN A 46 7.51 -11.59 -13.71
N ALA A 47 6.69 -10.59 -13.38
CA ALA A 47 6.81 -9.24 -13.93
C ALA A 47 7.99 -8.45 -13.37
N VAL A 48 8.49 -8.83 -12.18
CA VAL A 48 9.54 -8.12 -11.45
C VAL A 48 10.48 -9.11 -10.77
N ASP A 49 11.71 -8.67 -10.51
CA ASP A 49 12.67 -9.45 -9.72
C ASP A 49 12.27 -9.46 -8.24
N TYR A 50 12.54 -10.59 -7.59
CA TYR A 50 12.35 -10.79 -6.15
C TYR A 50 13.70 -10.91 -5.46
N ARG A 51 13.72 -10.60 -4.17
CA ARG A 51 14.88 -10.81 -3.29
C ARG A 51 14.45 -11.50 -2.00
N PRO A 52 15.35 -12.22 -1.30
CA PRO A 52 15.06 -12.77 0.01
C PRO A 52 14.67 -11.69 1.03
N THR A 53 13.79 -12.03 1.97
CA THR A 53 13.48 -11.21 3.15
C THR A 53 14.67 -11.14 4.10
N TYR A 54 14.60 -10.28 5.13
CA TYR A 54 15.71 -10.05 6.06
C TYR A 54 16.24 -11.30 6.77
N ASN A 55 15.36 -12.29 6.99
CA ASN A 55 15.65 -13.59 7.61
C ASN A 55 15.82 -14.71 6.57
N GLU A 56 15.77 -14.40 5.27
CA GLU A 56 15.90 -15.34 4.15
C GLU A 56 14.87 -16.46 4.13
N GLU A 57 13.74 -16.31 4.84
CA GLU A 57 12.68 -17.34 4.89
C GLU A 57 11.65 -17.18 3.76
N ASP A 58 11.47 -15.97 3.24
CA ASP A 58 10.52 -15.63 2.18
C ASP A 58 11.19 -14.76 1.11
N GLU A 59 10.46 -14.44 0.05
CA GLU A 59 10.89 -13.50 -0.99
C GLU A 59 9.94 -12.29 -1.06
N GLU A 60 10.50 -11.11 -1.34
CA GLU A 60 9.76 -9.86 -1.55
C GLU A 60 10.14 -9.22 -2.89
N PRO A 61 9.19 -8.56 -3.58
CA PRO A 61 9.46 -7.90 -4.85
C PRO A 61 10.40 -6.70 -4.66
N VAL A 62 11.37 -6.51 -5.56
CA VAL A 62 12.29 -5.36 -5.52
C VAL A 62 11.59 -4.07 -5.93
N VAL A 63 10.62 -4.17 -6.84
CA VAL A 63 9.75 -3.08 -7.32
C VAL A 63 8.34 -3.62 -7.55
N LEU A 64 7.33 -2.75 -7.56
CA LEU A 64 5.96 -3.14 -7.95
C LEU A 64 5.79 -3.08 -9.48
N PRO A 65 4.93 -3.92 -10.09
CA PRO A 65 4.66 -3.88 -11.53
C PRO A 65 4.25 -2.50 -12.05
N GLY A 66 3.43 -1.76 -11.29
CA GLY A 66 3.15 -0.35 -11.58
C GLY A 66 2.38 -0.12 -12.88
N ALA A 67 1.25 -0.81 -13.09
CA ALA A 67 0.41 -0.65 -14.28
C ALA A 67 -0.21 0.76 -14.44
N PHE A 68 -0.02 1.63 -13.45
CA PHE A 68 -0.37 3.05 -13.45
C PHE A 68 0.86 3.89 -13.06
N PRO A 69 1.09 5.07 -13.69
CA PRO A 69 2.18 5.98 -13.33
C PRO A 69 1.92 6.66 -11.97
N ASN A 70 2.27 5.96 -10.90
CA ASN A 70 2.19 6.42 -9.52
C ASN A 70 3.26 7.45 -9.18
#